data_AF-A0A653LHS7-F1
#
_entry.id   AF-A0A653LHS7-F1
#
_cell.length_a   1.000
_cell.length_b   1.000
_cell.length_c   1.000
_cell.angle_alpha   90.00
_cell.angle_beta   90.00
_cell.angle_gamma   90.00
#
_symmetry.space_group_name_H-M   'P 1'
#
loop_
_entity.id
_entity.type
_entity.pdbx_description
1 polymer ?
#
loop_
_entity_poly.entity_id
_entity_poly.type
_entity_poly.pdbx_seq_one_letter_code
_entity_poly.pdbx_strand_id
1 'polypeptide(L)'
;MKATYFAFLILSVFLLNSCSSDENEIFVYEGMWSGQYVGNTDSGNWSIRIDINKSVIGTFTSIQSSNSYQIIGNISEKGILNATIGTSEIDGGFNGSFIDNYASGLWTSDTEDDSGSWTGVKL
;
A
#
# COMPACT_ATOMS: atom_id res chain seq x y z
N MET A 1 31.81 31.98 54.75
CA MET A 1 30.79 32.29 53.71
C MET A 1 31.15 31.43 52.49
N LYS A 2 31.04 30.10 52.60
CA LYS A 2 29.95 29.24 52.09
C LYS A 2 29.57 29.59 50.64
N ALA A 3 30.23 28.86 49.75
CA ALA A 3 30.08 28.86 48.31
C ALA A 3 28.61 28.61 47.90
N THR A 4 27.96 29.63 47.36
CA THR A 4 26.58 29.55 46.88
C THR A 4 26.44 30.16 45.50
N TYR A 5 27.30 29.80 44.54
CA TYR A 5 27.08 30.22 43.14
C TYR A 5 27.51 29.19 42.07
N PHE A 6 28.03 28.02 42.47
CA PHE A 6 28.57 27.06 41.49
C PHE A 6 27.56 25.98 41.02
N ALA A 7 26.37 25.92 41.60
CA ALA A 7 25.39 24.86 41.32
C ALA A 7 24.43 25.15 40.17
N PHE A 8 24.43 26.36 39.60
CA PHE A 8 23.44 26.76 38.59
C PHE A 8 23.91 26.67 37.14
N LEU A 9 25.17 26.30 36.87
CA LEU A 9 25.73 26.38 35.52
C LEU A 9 25.80 25.05 34.75
N ILE A 10 25.40 23.93 35.38
CA ILE A 10 25.54 22.59 34.78
C ILE A 10 24.19 21.98 34.33
N LEU A 11 23.07 22.67 34.57
CA LEU A 11 21.73 22.19 34.22
C LEU A 11 21.16 22.77 32.91
N SER A 12 21.93 23.57 32.17
CA SER A 12 21.46 24.20 30.92
C SER A 12 21.94 23.53 29.63
N VAL A 13 22.77 22.47 29.70
CA VAL A 13 23.42 21.88 28.51
C VAL A 13 22.65 20.67 27.94
N PHE A 14 21.57 20.21 28.58
CA PHE A 14 20.80 19.04 28.11
C PHE A 14 19.59 19.36 27.22
N LEU A 15 19.38 20.63 26.81
CA LEU A 15 18.15 21.03 26.11
C LEU A 15 18.28 21.21 24.58
N LEU A 16 19.40 20.83 23.95
CA LEU A 16 19.63 21.14 22.52
C LEU A 16 20.03 19.93 21.67
N ASN A 17 19.33 18.80 21.79
CA ASN A 17 19.31 17.77 20.74
C ASN A 17 17.94 17.08 20.67
N SER A 18 16.86 17.85 20.51
CA SER A 18 15.68 17.33 19.82
C SER A 18 15.80 17.80 18.38
N CYS A 19 16.67 17.16 17.62
CA CYS A 19 16.60 17.22 16.18
C CYS A 19 15.31 16.48 15.84
N SER A 20 14.20 17.21 15.73
CA SER A 20 13.08 16.73 14.94
C SER A 20 13.61 16.71 13.52
N SER A 21 14.17 15.58 13.13
CA SER A 21 14.28 15.27 11.73
C SER A 21 12.84 15.23 11.25
N ASP A 22 12.40 16.34 10.65
CA ASP A 22 11.28 16.36 9.72
C ASP A 22 11.74 15.49 8.52
N GLU A 23 11.85 14.19 8.76
CA GLU A 23 12.01 13.18 7.75
C GLU A 23 10.68 13.24 7.03
N ASN A 24 10.64 13.90 5.86
CA ASN A 24 9.55 13.73 4.92
C ASN A 24 9.36 12.22 4.77
N GLU A 25 8.36 11.64 5.45
CA GLU A 25 8.13 10.21 5.45
C GLU A 25 7.97 9.79 3.99
N ILE A 26 9.01 9.13 3.46
CA ILE A 26 9.00 8.67 2.08
C ILE A 26 7.96 7.56 2.03
N PHE A 27 6.86 7.81 1.32
CA PHE A 27 5.83 6.82 1.15
C PHE A 27 6.34 5.71 0.22
N VAL A 28 6.89 4.65 0.81
CA VAL A 28 7.67 3.61 0.12
C VAL A 28 6.86 2.82 -0.94
N TYR A 29 5.54 2.83 -0.87
CA TYR A 29 4.67 2.11 -1.80
C TYR A 29 4.27 2.92 -3.03
N GLU A 30 4.55 4.24 -3.07
CA GLU A 30 4.30 5.05 -4.27
C GLU A 30 4.99 4.43 -5.50
N GLY A 31 4.28 4.40 -6.62
CA GLY A 31 4.80 3.95 -7.90
C GLY A 31 3.90 2.94 -8.62
N MET A 32 4.50 2.28 -9.61
CA MET A 32 3.83 1.26 -10.42
C MET A 32 4.09 -0.13 -9.85
N TRP A 33 3.05 -0.95 -9.84
CA TRP A 33 3.09 -2.33 -9.39
C TRP A 33 2.35 -3.21 -10.40
N SER A 34 2.79 -4.46 -10.53
CA SER A 34 2.10 -5.42 -11.39
C SER A 34 2.29 -6.84 -10.91
N GLY A 35 1.40 -7.72 -11.36
CA GLY A 35 1.43 -9.10 -10.93
C GLY A 35 0.39 -9.96 -11.63
N GLN A 36 0.15 -11.12 -11.02
CA GLN A 36 -0.79 -12.12 -11.52
C GLN A 36 -1.78 -12.52 -10.43
N TYR A 37 -2.96 -12.93 -10.85
CA TYR A 37 -3.98 -13.54 -10.00
C TYR A 37 -4.35 -14.92 -10.53
N VAL A 38 -4.80 -15.77 -9.61
CA VAL A 38 -5.33 -17.11 -9.89
C VAL A 38 -6.59 -17.26 -9.06
N GLY A 39 -7.68 -17.69 -9.69
CA GLY A 39 -8.90 -18.18 -9.04
C GLY A 39 -9.22 -19.61 -9.46
N ASN A 40 -10.45 -20.03 -9.21
CA ASN A 40 -10.89 -21.39 -9.53
C ASN A 40 -11.21 -21.54 -11.02
N THR A 41 -11.77 -20.50 -11.64
CA THR A 41 -12.22 -20.52 -13.03
C THR A 41 -11.53 -19.46 -13.89
N ASP A 42 -11.01 -18.39 -13.29
CA ASP A 42 -10.29 -17.34 -14.01
C ASP A 42 -8.86 -17.11 -13.48
N SER A 43 -8.01 -16.55 -14.34
CA SER A 43 -6.64 -16.17 -14.00
C SER A 43 -6.20 -15.00 -14.87
N GLY A 44 -5.23 -14.24 -14.41
CA GLY A 44 -4.82 -13.12 -15.23
C GLY A 44 -3.73 -12.26 -14.65
N ASN A 45 -3.60 -11.08 -15.22
CA ASN A 45 -2.61 -10.10 -14.83
C ASN A 45 -3.31 -8.88 -14.23
N TRP A 46 -2.62 -8.19 -13.35
CA TRP A 46 -3.06 -6.91 -12.83
C TRP A 46 -1.92 -5.90 -12.86
N SER A 47 -2.27 -4.63 -12.93
CA SER A 47 -1.33 -3.53 -12.77
C SER A 47 -2.00 -2.39 -12.02
N ILE A 48 -1.30 -1.76 -11.08
CA ILE A 48 -1.81 -0.60 -10.34
C ILE A 48 -0.75 0.50 -10.29
N ARG A 49 -1.22 1.73 -10.14
CA ARG A 49 -0.44 2.87 -9.71
C ARG A 49 -0.89 3.26 -8.30
N ILE A 50 0.07 3.41 -7.41
CA ILE A 50 -0.12 3.97 -6.08
C ILE A 50 0.42 5.40 -6.11
N ASP A 51 -0.41 6.38 -5.74
CA ASP A 51 0.02 7.78 -5.63
C ASP A 51 0.45 8.17 -4.21
N ILE A 52 1.06 9.34 -4.09
CA ILE A 52 1.52 9.90 -2.81
C ILE A 52 0.38 10.15 -1.81
N ASN A 53 -0.86 10.29 -2.29
CA ASN A 53 -2.05 10.44 -1.46
C ASN A 53 -2.64 9.09 -1.03
N LYS A 54 -1.94 7.99 -1.33
CA LYS A 54 -2.30 6.62 -0.99
C LYS A 54 -3.52 6.09 -1.75
N SER A 55 -3.92 6.78 -2.83
CA SER A 55 -4.92 6.31 -3.78
C SER A 55 -4.31 5.26 -4.70
N VAL A 56 -5.15 4.28 -5.06
CA VAL A 56 -4.77 3.16 -5.92
C VAL A 56 -5.72 3.09 -7.10
N ILE A 57 -5.17 3.10 -8.31
CA ILE A 57 -5.91 2.92 -9.56
C ILE A 57 -5.18 1.93 -10.44
N GLY A 58 -5.91 1.03 -11.11
CA GLY A 58 -5.29 0.07 -11.99
C GLY A 58 -6.27 -0.78 -12.78
N THR A 59 -5.79 -1.91 -13.27
CA THR A 59 -6.53 -2.86 -14.08
C THR A 59 -6.34 -4.29 -13.60
N PHE A 60 -7.39 -5.08 -13.72
CA PHE A 60 -7.46 -6.52 -13.49
C PHE A 60 -7.92 -7.18 -14.80
N THR A 61 -7.06 -7.95 -15.46
CA THR A 61 -7.30 -8.43 -16.83
C THR A 61 -7.22 -9.95 -16.91
N SER A 62 -8.33 -10.56 -17.32
CA SER A 62 -8.47 -12.01 -17.51
C SER A 62 -7.74 -12.50 -18.74
N ILE A 63 -6.99 -13.59 -18.61
CA ILE A 63 -6.36 -14.28 -19.74
C ILE A 63 -7.39 -15.10 -20.52
N GLN A 64 -8.37 -15.68 -19.83
CA GLN A 64 -9.40 -16.54 -20.40
C GLN A 64 -10.35 -15.75 -21.31
N SER A 65 -10.80 -14.58 -20.87
CA SER A 65 -11.80 -13.78 -21.59
C SER A 65 -11.22 -12.56 -22.30
N SER A 66 -9.99 -12.13 -21.98
CA SER A 66 -9.42 -10.83 -22.37
C SER A 66 -10.21 -9.61 -21.85
N ASN A 67 -11.18 -9.81 -20.95
CA ASN A 67 -11.87 -8.72 -20.28
C ASN A 67 -10.94 -8.02 -19.30
N SER A 68 -11.10 -6.71 -19.17
CA SER A 68 -10.36 -5.89 -18.22
C SER A 68 -11.29 -5.06 -17.36
N TYR A 69 -11.06 -5.11 -16.06
CA TYR A 69 -11.84 -4.42 -15.05
C TYR A 69 -10.97 -3.40 -14.32
N GLN A 70 -11.59 -2.35 -13.77
CA GLN A 70 -10.84 -1.33 -13.05
C GLN A 70 -10.56 -1.79 -11.62
N ILE A 71 -9.35 -1.52 -11.13
CA ILE A 71 -9.03 -1.59 -9.70
C ILE A 71 -9.07 -0.17 -9.15
N ILE A 72 -9.83 0.06 -8.08
CA ILE A 72 -9.86 1.35 -7.36
C ILE A 72 -9.80 1.07 -5.86
N GLY A 73 -8.93 1.79 -5.15
CA GLY A 73 -8.85 1.63 -3.70
C GLY A 73 -7.90 2.59 -3.03
N ASN A 74 -7.52 2.24 -1.81
CA ASN A 74 -6.53 2.96 -1.02
C ASN A 74 -5.60 1.99 -0.31
N ILE A 75 -4.38 2.45 -0.03
CA ILE A 75 -3.39 1.70 0.73
C ILE A 75 -3.05 2.44 2.03
N SER A 76 -2.79 1.71 3.11
CA SER A 76 -2.33 2.32 4.36
C SER A 76 -0.82 2.55 4.36
N GLU A 77 -0.32 3.35 5.29
CA GLU A 77 1.13 3.50 5.55
C GLU A 77 1.84 2.19 5.89
N LYS A 78 1.08 1.19 6.37
CA LYS A 78 1.58 -0.14 6.69
C LYS A 78 1.50 -1.11 5.50
N GLY A 79 1.19 -0.63 4.30
CA GLY A 79 1.13 -1.43 3.09
C GLY A 79 -0.14 -2.28 2.96
N ILE A 80 -1.17 -2.06 3.77
CA ILE A 80 -2.45 -2.79 3.66
C ILE A 80 -3.31 -2.14 2.58
N LEU A 81 -3.62 -2.89 1.52
CA LEU A 81 -4.47 -2.49 0.39
C LEU A 81 -5.92 -2.87 0.64
N ASN A 82 -6.83 -1.90 0.48
CA ASN A 82 -8.26 -2.14 0.34
C ASN A 82 -8.73 -1.56 -1.00
N ALA A 83 -9.13 -2.43 -1.93
CA ALA A 83 -9.58 -2.02 -3.25
C ALA A 83 -10.72 -2.92 -3.74
N THR A 84 -11.43 -2.44 -4.75
CA THR A 84 -12.45 -3.19 -5.48
C THR A 84 -12.02 -3.40 -6.92
N ILE A 85 -12.51 -4.49 -7.51
CA ILE A 85 -12.46 -4.77 -8.95
C ILE A 85 -13.87 -4.53 -9.47
N GLY A 86 -14.00 -3.71 -10.51
CA GLY A 86 -15.31 -3.57 -11.09
C GLY A 86 -15.50 -2.54 -12.18
N THR A 87 -16.75 -2.51 -12.62
CA THR A 87 -17.38 -1.47 -13.44
C THR A 87 -18.70 -1.09 -12.76
N SER A 88 -19.60 -0.39 -13.44
CA SER A 88 -20.97 -0.23 -12.95
C SER A 88 -21.78 -1.53 -12.87
N GLU A 89 -21.30 -2.63 -13.47
CA GLU A 89 -22.04 -3.89 -13.64
C GLU A 89 -21.40 -5.08 -12.92
N ILE A 90 -20.09 -5.00 -12.61
CA ILE A 90 -19.31 -6.06 -11.96
C ILE A 90 -18.70 -5.46 -10.69
N ASP A 91 -18.85 -6.17 -9.57
CA ASP A 91 -18.28 -5.81 -8.28
C ASP A 91 -17.50 -6.99 -7.69
N GLY A 92 -16.47 -6.69 -6.91
CA GLY A 92 -15.52 -7.65 -6.41
C GLY A 92 -14.44 -7.01 -5.54
N GLY A 93 -13.83 -7.79 -4.66
CA GLY A 93 -12.77 -7.33 -3.77
C GLY A 93 -11.37 -7.55 -4.35
N PHE A 94 -10.44 -6.65 -4.05
CA PHE A 94 -9.00 -6.81 -4.33
C PHE A 94 -8.18 -6.26 -3.17
N ASN A 95 -7.89 -7.13 -2.21
CA ASN A 95 -7.31 -6.74 -0.93
C ASN A 95 -6.00 -7.48 -0.69
N GLY A 96 -5.05 -6.86 0.00
CA GLY A 96 -3.77 -7.51 0.26
C GLY A 96 -2.77 -6.67 1.03
N SER A 97 -1.51 -7.06 0.96
CA SER A 97 -0.41 -6.42 1.70
C SER A 97 0.83 -6.28 0.83
N PHE A 98 1.51 -5.15 1.02
CA PHE A 98 2.72 -4.74 0.34
C PHE A 98 3.86 -4.72 1.35
N ILE A 99 4.93 -5.44 1.06
CA ILE A 99 6.12 -5.55 1.92
C ILE A 99 7.34 -5.43 1.01
N ASP A 100 8.15 -4.40 1.26
CA ASP A 100 9.29 -4.03 0.44
C ASP A 100 8.90 -3.85 -1.04
N ASN A 101 9.39 -4.74 -1.92
CA ASN A 101 9.12 -4.73 -3.37
C ASN A 101 8.16 -5.84 -3.80
N TYR A 102 7.50 -6.51 -2.85
CA TYR A 102 6.57 -7.61 -3.09
C TYR A 102 5.17 -7.29 -2.57
N ALA A 103 4.17 -7.82 -3.24
CA ALA A 103 2.79 -7.68 -2.83
C ALA A 103 2.04 -9.00 -3.02
N SER A 104 1.08 -9.28 -2.13
CA SER A 104 0.19 -10.44 -2.26
C SER A 104 -1.14 -10.21 -1.57
N GLY A 105 -2.15 -10.96 -1.96
CA GLY A 105 -3.47 -10.84 -1.37
C GLY A 105 -4.51 -11.78 -1.97
N LEU A 106 -5.76 -11.43 -1.75
CA LEU A 106 -6.94 -12.16 -2.20
C LEU A 106 -7.82 -11.28 -3.07
N TRP A 107 -8.57 -11.93 -3.95
CA TRP A 107 -9.58 -11.29 -4.78
C TRP A 107 -10.89 -12.08 -4.78
N THR A 108 -12.00 -11.41 -5.05
CA THR A 108 -13.33 -12.01 -5.23
C THR A 108 -14.04 -11.36 -6.42
N SER A 109 -14.95 -12.09 -7.05
CA SER A 109 -15.92 -11.57 -8.01
C SER A 109 -17.31 -12.00 -7.59
N ASP A 110 -18.17 -11.03 -7.27
CA ASP A 110 -19.53 -11.32 -6.79
C ASP A 110 -20.45 -11.75 -7.95
N THR A 111 -20.09 -11.38 -9.18
CA THR A 111 -20.87 -11.70 -10.39
C THR A 111 -20.59 -13.09 -10.93
N GLU A 112 -19.33 -13.53 -10.85
CA GLU A 112 -18.87 -14.82 -11.40
C GLU A 112 -18.81 -15.92 -10.33
N ASP A 113 -19.06 -15.61 -9.06
CA ASP A 113 -18.89 -16.50 -7.90
C ASP A 113 -17.49 -17.17 -7.90
N ASP A 114 -16.46 -16.40 -8.24
CA ASP A 114 -15.06 -16.83 -8.25
C ASP A 114 -14.21 -16.00 -7.29
N SER A 115 -13.11 -16.58 -6.84
CA SER A 115 -12.19 -15.94 -5.92
C SER A 115 -10.83 -16.64 -5.96
N GLY A 116 -9.82 -15.97 -5.44
CA GLY A 116 -8.53 -16.59 -5.25
C GLY A 116 -7.47 -15.65 -4.74
N SER A 117 -6.23 -15.91 -5.13
CA SER A 117 -5.04 -15.20 -4.64
C SER A 117 -4.32 -14.46 -5.76
N TRP A 118 -3.58 -13.43 -5.38
CA TRP A 118 -2.72 -12.70 -6.30
C TRP A 118 -1.36 -12.41 -5.66
N THR A 119 -0.36 -12.23 -6.52
CA THR A 119 1.01 -11.84 -6.16
C THR A 119 1.51 -10.82 -7.16
N GLY A 120 2.42 -9.93 -6.74
CA GLY A 120 3.06 -8.98 -7.64
C GLY A 120 4.30 -8.34 -7.07
N VAL A 121 4.91 -7.48 -7.88
CA VAL A 121 6.16 -6.79 -7.61
C VAL A 121 6.08 -5.32 -7.98
N LYS A 122 6.93 -4.52 -7.34
CA LYS A 122 7.17 -3.12 -7.73
C LYS A 122 7.96 -3.08 -9.03
N LEU A 123 7.61 -2.16 -9.93
CA LEU A 123 8.26 -1.94 -11.23
C LEU A 123 9.36 -0.88 -11.17
#